data_AF-A0A0A7LI58-F1
#
_entry.id   AF-A0A0A7LI58-F1
#
_cell.length_a   1.000
_cell.length_b   1.000
_cell.length_c   1.000
_cell.angle_alpha   90.00
_cell.angle_beta   90.00
_cell.angle_gamma   90.00
#
_symmetry.space_group_name_H-M   'P 1'
#
loop_
_entity.id
_entity.type
_entity.pdbx_description
1 polymer ?
#
loop_
_entity_poly.entity_id
_entity_poly.type
_entity_poly.pdbx_seq_one_letter_code
_entity_poly.pdbx_strand_id
1 'polypeptide(L)'
;MDTGLRLTGTENSQVQVLQNRITNVVNGSGIEVQQSGCLIANNFIQAGGVGIAKGISNSGSSNRIVFNSVNITGSDPVNGRAFELTGGSDLTVKNNIFANTGSGYATYLVSSPSGTNDWDYNNYYSASGKLGFANGTNQNSLSAWSALISTDVHSKAVNPFFVSHTDLGINQILLNNAAVSISGITTDIDSVLRSTTADIGAKEYVPCTPDVGVNAFTSLRNPLSPGLQGIEVQLQNQSLTTLSSAVINWSINGVAQPTYNWTGTLAGAGNATITVGSYSFPSGKTYSLKAWATTPNGQKACNALNDTASIKDLATPLCGLYTIGGTNPDFQNFTEAVTALNNAGVGCGVTFRVRNGSYNEQVKLGQISGASATAPIVFESESGDSTKVALHYQETNPSNDYTLVLEGTDYITFRKLGILRSNGQSGSSAVIIRNGAHHVSFRNTQLNRVSSPGTSCDSVLTFAGNAVTGGIFLANLSTQPASRVAITGNTFTSPYSASESSIGLSYTTGALVQGNTVAPSINSGSEVTSVNVTNSSNPKINNNHLFAYGYYSTYGVIVSSTVNAEISDNTIQGGCYSSSGYSSYGIQVRGVAA
;
A
#
# COMPACT_ATOMS: atom_id res chain seq x y z
N MET A 1 5.69 -14.41 -12.69
CA MET A 1 5.41 -14.40 -11.24
C MET A 1 5.89 -15.71 -10.70
N ASP A 2 6.64 -15.68 -9.60
CA ASP A 2 7.11 -16.90 -8.97
C ASP A 2 5.90 -17.64 -8.38
N THR A 3 5.88 -18.96 -8.52
CA THR A 3 4.81 -19.77 -7.95
C THR A 3 5.44 -21.00 -7.34
N GLY A 4 5.30 -21.16 -6.02
CA GLY A 4 5.90 -22.30 -5.31
C GLY A 4 5.30 -23.62 -5.78
N LEU A 5 3.98 -23.71 -5.79
CA LEU A 5 3.22 -24.85 -6.31
C LEU A 5 1.97 -24.36 -7.04
N ARG A 6 1.72 -24.91 -8.23
CA ARG A 6 0.48 -24.69 -8.98
C ARG A 6 -0.24 -26.00 -9.22
N LEU A 7 -1.50 -26.06 -8.84
CA LEU A 7 -2.39 -27.21 -9.06
C LEU A 7 -3.35 -26.88 -10.21
N THR A 8 -3.13 -27.50 -11.37
CA THR A 8 -3.98 -27.38 -12.57
C THR A 8 -4.44 -28.75 -13.02
N GLY A 9 -5.72 -28.90 -13.39
CA GLY A 9 -6.26 -30.18 -13.86
C GLY A 9 -7.77 -30.12 -14.11
N THR A 10 -8.31 -31.18 -14.72
CA THR A 10 -9.75 -31.35 -14.93
C THR A 10 -10.41 -31.98 -13.70
N GLU A 11 -11.70 -31.68 -13.51
CA GLU A 11 -12.54 -32.24 -12.45
C GLU A 11 -12.38 -33.78 -12.41
N ASN A 12 -12.13 -34.34 -11.21
CA ASN A 12 -11.94 -35.77 -10.84
C ASN A 12 -10.54 -36.22 -10.38
N SER A 13 -9.53 -35.35 -10.32
CA SER A 13 -8.21 -35.70 -9.77
C SER A 13 -8.09 -35.29 -8.30
N GLN A 14 -8.12 -36.25 -7.35
CA GLN A 14 -7.87 -35.96 -5.93
C GLN A 14 -6.37 -35.72 -5.69
N VAL A 15 -5.94 -34.47 -5.63
CA VAL A 15 -4.56 -34.10 -5.30
C VAL A 15 -4.45 -33.76 -3.82
N GLN A 16 -3.41 -34.29 -3.16
CA GLN A 16 -3.09 -33.99 -1.77
C GLN A 16 -1.74 -33.25 -1.70
N VAL A 17 -1.74 -32.10 -1.04
CA VAL A 17 -0.56 -31.28 -0.76
C VAL A 17 -0.39 -31.22 0.75
N LEU A 18 0.48 -32.09 1.26
CA LEU A 18 0.64 -32.36 2.69
C LEU A 18 2.05 -32.02 3.16
N GLN A 19 2.17 -31.37 4.33
CA GLN A 19 3.42 -31.26 5.08
C GLN A 19 4.58 -30.54 4.35
N ASN A 20 4.28 -29.65 3.41
CA ASN A 20 5.30 -28.92 2.65
C ASN A 20 5.78 -27.67 3.40
N ARG A 21 7.03 -27.28 3.14
CA ARG A 21 7.60 -25.99 3.53
C ARG A 21 7.93 -25.20 2.28
N ILE A 22 7.02 -24.31 1.89
CA ILE A 22 7.17 -23.41 0.74
C ILE A 22 7.59 -22.06 1.27
N THR A 23 8.83 -21.66 1.03
CA THR A 23 9.42 -20.44 1.62
C THR A 23 10.21 -19.66 0.57
N ASN A 24 10.48 -18.40 0.87
CA ASN A 24 11.21 -17.45 0.04
C ASN A 24 10.56 -17.20 -1.34
N VAL A 25 9.22 -17.30 -1.42
CA VAL A 25 8.50 -16.88 -2.63
C VAL A 25 8.47 -15.35 -2.67
N VAL A 26 8.90 -14.76 -3.78
CA VAL A 26 8.98 -13.29 -3.95
C VAL A 26 8.11 -12.86 -5.12
N ASN A 27 7.29 -11.81 -4.95
CA ASN A 27 6.47 -11.24 -6.02
C ASN A 27 5.58 -12.30 -6.74
N GLY A 28 4.95 -13.19 -5.96
CA GLY A 28 4.23 -14.36 -6.46
C GLY A 28 3.31 -15.05 -5.45
N SER A 29 2.98 -16.31 -5.72
CA SER A 29 2.06 -17.13 -4.90
C SER A 29 2.75 -18.36 -4.32
N GLY A 30 2.52 -18.67 -3.05
CA GLY A 30 2.99 -19.90 -2.42
C GLY A 30 2.34 -21.13 -3.06
N ILE A 31 1.03 -21.24 -2.94
CA ILE A 31 0.21 -22.28 -3.58
C ILE A 31 -0.90 -21.61 -4.40
N GLU A 32 -1.01 -21.99 -5.67
CA GLU A 32 -2.11 -21.59 -6.54
C GLU A 32 -2.96 -22.82 -6.90
N VAL A 33 -4.22 -22.82 -6.47
CA VAL A 33 -5.16 -23.94 -6.61
C VAL A 33 -6.24 -23.60 -7.63
N GLN A 34 -6.05 -24.10 -8.86
CA GLN A 34 -6.96 -23.84 -9.98
C GLN A 34 -7.90 -25.02 -10.30
N GLN A 35 -7.73 -26.16 -9.63
CA GLN A 35 -8.57 -27.35 -9.79
C GLN A 35 -9.42 -27.62 -8.53
N SER A 36 -10.45 -28.46 -8.68
CA SER A 36 -11.40 -28.83 -7.62
C SER A 36 -11.05 -30.15 -6.94
N GLY A 37 -11.52 -30.37 -5.71
CA GLY A 37 -11.37 -31.64 -4.98
C GLY A 37 -9.97 -31.91 -4.39
N CYS A 38 -9.18 -30.88 -4.16
CA CYS A 38 -7.86 -30.97 -3.54
C CYS A 38 -7.92 -31.00 -2.00
N LEU A 39 -6.94 -31.65 -1.39
CA LEU A 39 -6.62 -31.50 0.03
C LEU A 39 -5.30 -30.73 0.17
N ILE A 40 -5.31 -29.59 0.84
CA ILE A 40 -4.14 -28.77 1.13
C ILE A 40 -4.04 -28.68 2.65
N ALA A 41 -3.09 -29.40 3.24
CA ALA A 41 -2.99 -29.47 4.70
C ALA A 41 -1.57 -29.54 5.28
N ASN A 42 -1.42 -29.05 6.51
CA ASN A 42 -0.16 -29.07 7.27
C ASN A 42 1.01 -28.39 6.55
N ASN A 43 0.77 -27.40 5.69
CA ASN A 43 1.86 -26.71 4.98
C ASN A 43 2.31 -25.46 5.74
N PHE A 44 3.62 -25.21 5.74
CA PHE A 44 4.20 -23.89 6.02
C PHE A 44 4.39 -23.15 4.71
N ILE A 45 3.82 -21.95 4.60
CA ILE A 45 3.83 -21.17 3.37
C ILE A 45 4.26 -19.74 3.69
N GLN A 46 5.37 -19.30 3.11
CA GLN A 46 5.89 -17.94 3.24
C GLN A 46 6.06 -17.29 1.86
N ALA A 47 5.56 -16.06 1.74
CA ALA A 47 5.79 -15.22 0.58
C ALA A 47 6.07 -13.75 0.98
N GLY A 48 6.80 -13.02 0.14
CA GLY A 48 7.20 -11.62 0.36
C GLY A 48 7.40 -10.83 -0.94
N GLY A 49 8.03 -9.66 -0.82
CA GLY A 49 8.30 -8.74 -1.93
C GLY A 49 7.53 -7.42 -1.84
N VAL A 50 7.72 -6.56 -2.85
CA VAL A 50 7.18 -5.19 -2.92
C VAL A 50 5.90 -5.09 -3.76
N GLY A 51 5.36 -6.22 -4.22
CA GLY A 51 4.13 -6.30 -5.00
C GLY A 51 3.26 -7.47 -4.56
N ILE A 52 2.86 -8.31 -5.53
CA ILE A 52 2.01 -9.47 -5.28
C ILE A 52 2.72 -10.46 -4.35
N ALA A 53 2.15 -10.76 -3.19
CA ALA A 53 2.67 -11.76 -2.27
C ALA A 53 1.50 -12.55 -1.69
N LYS A 54 1.20 -13.71 -2.29
CA LYS A 54 0.05 -14.54 -1.94
C LYS A 54 0.50 -15.82 -1.28
N GLY A 55 -0.20 -16.24 -0.23
CA GLY A 55 0.08 -17.51 0.46
C GLY A 55 -0.58 -18.66 -0.27
N ILE A 56 -1.89 -18.79 -0.09
CA ILE A 56 -2.73 -19.72 -0.84
C ILE A 56 -3.74 -18.90 -1.66
N SER A 57 -3.79 -19.13 -2.97
CA SER A 57 -4.78 -18.56 -3.88
C SER A 57 -5.66 -19.68 -4.41
N ASN A 58 -6.96 -19.64 -4.14
CA ASN A 58 -7.92 -20.67 -4.56
C ASN A 58 -8.96 -20.13 -5.55
N SER A 59 -9.15 -20.86 -6.66
CA SER A 59 -10.27 -20.68 -7.59
C SER A 59 -11.11 -21.93 -7.82
N GLY A 60 -10.66 -23.11 -7.36
CA GLY A 60 -11.38 -24.38 -7.50
C GLY A 60 -12.43 -24.63 -6.42
N SER A 61 -13.35 -25.56 -6.68
CA SER A 61 -14.43 -25.97 -5.77
C SER A 61 -14.09 -27.23 -4.97
N SER A 62 -14.84 -27.49 -3.90
CA SER A 62 -14.72 -28.71 -3.08
C SER A 62 -13.31 -28.96 -2.51
N ASN A 63 -12.51 -27.90 -2.41
CA ASN A 63 -11.16 -27.96 -1.87
C ASN A 63 -11.20 -27.91 -0.33
N ARG A 64 -10.39 -28.77 0.30
CA ARG A 64 -10.18 -28.80 1.75
C ARG A 64 -8.84 -28.15 2.06
N ILE A 65 -8.87 -26.93 2.55
CA ILE A 65 -7.70 -26.13 2.93
C ILE A 65 -7.69 -26.08 4.45
N VAL A 66 -6.87 -26.91 5.07
CA VAL A 66 -6.97 -27.13 6.52
C VAL A 66 -5.62 -27.25 7.21
N PHE A 67 -5.51 -26.73 8.44
CA PHE A 67 -4.26 -26.81 9.22
C PHE A 67 -3.01 -26.27 8.48
N ASN A 68 -3.13 -25.26 7.63
CA ASN A 68 -1.95 -24.62 7.04
C ASN A 68 -1.49 -23.46 7.93
N SER A 69 -0.20 -23.23 8.03
CA SER A 69 0.37 -21.99 8.58
C SER A 69 0.91 -21.17 7.42
N VAL A 70 0.39 -19.95 7.26
CA VAL A 70 0.75 -19.05 6.18
C VAL A 70 1.26 -17.73 6.76
N ASN A 71 2.39 -17.24 6.25
CA ASN A 71 2.94 -15.95 6.62
C ASN A 71 3.31 -15.10 5.39
N ILE A 72 2.68 -13.95 5.26
CA ILE A 72 3.03 -12.96 4.24
C ILE A 72 3.84 -11.84 4.87
N THR A 73 5.00 -11.60 4.26
CA THR A 73 5.97 -10.57 4.66
C THR A 73 6.04 -9.43 3.63
N GLY A 74 5.22 -9.50 2.58
CA GLY A 74 5.18 -8.51 1.51
C GLY A 74 4.73 -7.14 2.01
N SER A 75 5.34 -6.09 1.49
CA SER A 75 5.09 -4.71 1.91
C SER A 75 3.90 -4.05 1.20
N ASP A 76 3.34 -4.69 0.17
CA ASP A 76 2.18 -4.19 -0.56
C ASP A 76 0.90 -4.30 0.30
N PRO A 77 0.22 -3.18 0.59
CA PRO A 77 -0.94 -3.16 1.48
C PRO A 77 -2.21 -3.77 0.87
N VAL A 78 -2.22 -4.07 -0.44
CA VAL A 78 -3.38 -4.62 -1.17
C VAL A 78 -3.09 -6.02 -1.71
N ASN A 79 -1.88 -6.24 -2.21
CA ASN A 79 -1.49 -7.46 -2.90
C ASN A 79 -0.72 -8.46 -2.02
N GLY A 80 -0.40 -8.10 -0.78
CA GLY A 80 -0.04 -9.05 0.27
C GLY A 80 -1.29 -9.76 0.82
N ARG A 81 -1.47 -11.06 0.59
CA ARG A 81 -2.69 -11.81 0.94
C ARG A 81 -2.33 -13.20 1.44
N ALA A 82 -2.58 -13.52 2.72
CA ALA A 82 -2.23 -14.86 3.23
C ALA A 82 -3.16 -15.93 2.63
N PHE A 83 -4.46 -15.66 2.59
CA PHE A 83 -5.42 -16.41 1.79
C PHE A 83 -6.11 -15.49 0.79
N GLU A 84 -6.21 -15.94 -0.46
CA GLU A 84 -6.99 -15.31 -1.50
C GLU A 84 -8.02 -16.29 -2.06
N LEU A 85 -9.27 -15.85 -2.13
CA LEU A 85 -10.33 -16.56 -2.82
C LEU A 85 -10.76 -15.77 -4.06
N THR A 86 -10.53 -16.35 -5.23
CA THR A 86 -10.92 -15.76 -6.52
C THR A 86 -12.12 -16.46 -7.17
N GLY A 87 -12.51 -17.62 -6.65
CA GLY A 87 -13.65 -18.40 -7.11
C GLY A 87 -13.75 -19.75 -6.39
N GLY A 88 -14.79 -20.53 -6.71
CA GLY A 88 -15.05 -21.84 -6.14
C GLY A 88 -16.26 -21.89 -5.20
N SER A 89 -16.74 -23.11 -4.95
CA SER A 89 -17.85 -23.43 -4.06
C SER A 89 -17.52 -24.62 -3.16
N ASP A 90 -18.32 -24.85 -2.11
CA ASP A 90 -18.27 -26.06 -1.28
C ASP A 90 -16.90 -26.30 -0.62
N LEU A 91 -16.24 -25.22 -0.20
CA LEU A 91 -14.91 -25.25 0.38
C LEU A 91 -14.94 -25.67 1.85
N THR A 92 -13.91 -26.38 2.30
CA THR A 92 -13.60 -26.52 3.72
C THR A 92 -12.37 -25.68 4.03
N VAL A 93 -12.52 -24.63 4.83
CA VAL A 93 -11.43 -23.75 5.25
C VAL A 93 -11.39 -23.72 6.78
N LYS A 94 -10.56 -24.59 7.38
CA LYS A 94 -10.54 -24.79 8.84
C LYS A 94 -9.17 -24.91 9.45
N ASN A 95 -9.02 -24.46 10.68
CA ASN A 95 -7.80 -24.65 11.48
C ASN A 95 -6.54 -24.06 10.85
N ASN A 96 -6.65 -23.12 9.91
CA ASN A 96 -5.48 -22.50 9.28
C ASN A 96 -5.05 -21.26 10.08
N ILE A 97 -3.76 -20.94 10.03
CA ILE A 97 -3.26 -19.61 10.36
C ILE A 97 -3.03 -18.87 9.05
N PHE A 98 -3.82 -17.82 8.83
CA PHE A 98 -3.60 -16.87 7.75
C PHE A 98 -3.01 -15.59 8.36
N ALA A 99 -1.70 -15.49 8.33
CA ALA A 99 -0.98 -14.35 8.88
C ALA A 99 -0.33 -13.50 7.78
N ASN A 100 -0.45 -12.19 7.92
CA ASN A 100 0.27 -11.19 7.15
C ASN A 100 1.03 -10.29 8.13
N THR A 101 2.31 -10.58 8.32
CA THR A 101 3.23 -9.79 9.14
C THR A 101 3.81 -8.58 8.39
N GLY A 102 3.56 -8.49 7.09
CA GLY A 102 3.77 -7.30 6.27
C GLY A 102 2.60 -6.32 6.36
N SER A 103 2.20 -5.76 5.22
CA SER A 103 1.24 -4.64 5.18
C SER A 103 -0.19 -5.02 4.78
N GLY A 104 -0.39 -6.24 4.28
CA GLY A 104 -1.61 -6.63 3.57
C GLY A 104 -2.65 -7.37 4.42
N TYR A 105 -3.47 -8.17 3.75
CA TYR A 105 -4.61 -8.88 4.32
C TYR A 105 -4.23 -10.28 4.82
N ALA A 106 -4.85 -10.72 5.92
CA ALA A 106 -4.88 -12.14 6.28
C ALA A 106 -5.75 -12.91 5.28
N THR A 107 -6.96 -12.44 5.01
CA THR A 107 -7.85 -13.05 4.01
C THR A 107 -8.38 -12.01 3.02
N TYR A 108 -8.40 -12.36 1.74
CA TYR A 108 -8.92 -11.49 0.68
C TYR A 108 -9.90 -12.25 -0.22
N LEU A 109 -11.18 -11.88 -0.16
CA LEU A 109 -12.24 -12.47 -0.97
C LEU A 109 -12.52 -11.54 -2.16
N VAL A 110 -12.04 -11.94 -3.34
CA VAL A 110 -12.42 -11.29 -4.60
C VAL A 110 -13.89 -11.60 -4.92
N SER A 111 -14.33 -12.82 -4.56
CA SER A 111 -15.71 -13.29 -4.67
C SER A 111 -16.19 -13.85 -3.34
N SER A 112 -17.48 -13.71 -3.04
CA SER A 112 -18.08 -14.37 -1.87
C SER A 112 -18.06 -15.89 -2.03
N PRO A 113 -17.68 -16.66 -0.99
CA PRO A 113 -17.80 -18.11 -1.01
C PRO A 113 -19.27 -18.50 -1.20
N SER A 114 -19.53 -19.47 -2.08
CA SER A 114 -20.87 -19.91 -2.45
C SER A 114 -21.04 -21.42 -2.25
N GLY A 115 -22.28 -21.91 -2.17
CA GLY A 115 -22.56 -23.31 -1.86
C GLY A 115 -22.41 -23.64 -0.36
N THR A 116 -22.16 -24.91 -0.08
CA THR A 116 -22.09 -25.49 1.28
C THR A 116 -20.69 -25.38 1.86
N ASN A 117 -20.24 -24.14 2.12
CA ASN A 117 -18.91 -23.91 2.68
C ASN A 117 -18.86 -24.21 4.19
N ASP A 118 -17.78 -24.89 4.59
CA ASP A 118 -17.46 -25.20 5.98
C ASP A 118 -16.21 -24.41 6.40
N TRP A 119 -16.44 -23.23 6.97
CA TRP A 119 -15.40 -22.24 7.24
C TRP A 119 -15.46 -21.85 8.71
N ASP A 120 -14.49 -22.29 9.50
CA ASP A 120 -14.45 -22.04 10.95
C ASP A 120 -13.07 -22.35 11.56
N TYR A 121 -12.81 -21.98 12.82
CA TYR A 121 -11.59 -22.34 13.58
C TYR A 121 -10.26 -21.87 12.95
N ASN A 122 -10.26 -20.85 12.10
CA ASN A 122 -9.02 -20.28 11.57
C ASN A 122 -8.46 -19.20 12.52
N ASN A 123 -7.22 -18.78 12.29
CA ASN A 123 -6.65 -17.59 12.87
C ASN A 123 -6.32 -16.58 11.77
N TYR A 124 -6.83 -15.35 11.91
CA TYR A 124 -6.57 -14.27 10.98
C TYR A 124 -5.72 -13.20 11.64
N TYR A 125 -4.52 -12.97 11.13
CA TYR A 125 -3.62 -11.97 11.69
C TYR A 125 -3.07 -11.05 10.59
N SER A 126 -3.22 -9.74 10.78
CA SER A 126 -2.56 -8.75 9.95
C SER A 126 -1.91 -7.70 10.85
N ALA A 127 -0.62 -7.44 10.67
CA ALA A 127 0.09 -6.40 11.40
C ALA A 127 -0.46 -4.99 11.12
N SER A 128 -1.11 -4.79 9.96
CA SER A 128 -1.80 -3.54 9.60
C SER A 128 -3.28 -3.50 10.01
N GLY A 129 -3.78 -4.51 10.74
CA GLY A 129 -5.17 -4.62 11.17
C GLY A 129 -6.16 -5.05 10.08
N LYS A 130 -5.67 -5.38 8.89
CA LYS A 130 -6.48 -5.84 7.75
C LYS A 130 -6.79 -7.34 7.86
N LEU A 131 -7.68 -7.68 8.76
CA LEU A 131 -8.09 -9.07 9.01
C LEU A 131 -8.70 -9.70 7.75
N GLY A 132 -9.60 -8.99 7.08
CA GLY A 132 -10.30 -9.49 5.90
C GLY A 132 -10.62 -8.41 4.88
N PHE A 133 -10.88 -8.82 3.64
CA PHE A 133 -11.54 -8.00 2.62
C PHE A 133 -12.64 -8.81 1.94
N ALA A 134 -13.84 -8.26 1.85
CA ALA A 134 -14.98 -8.89 1.19
C ALA A 134 -16.01 -7.83 0.79
N ASN A 135 -16.73 -8.05 -0.32
CA ASN A 135 -17.76 -7.15 -0.82
C ASN A 135 -17.28 -5.69 -0.96
N GLY A 136 -16.04 -5.50 -1.43
CA GLY A 136 -15.45 -4.16 -1.61
C GLY A 136 -15.01 -3.46 -0.32
N THR A 137 -15.12 -4.11 0.85
CA THR A 137 -14.94 -3.47 2.17
C THR A 137 -13.92 -4.21 3.03
N ASN A 138 -13.08 -3.44 3.76
CA ASN A 138 -12.17 -3.98 4.77
C ASN A 138 -12.94 -4.46 6.01
N GLN A 139 -12.58 -5.63 6.50
CA GLN A 139 -13.06 -6.19 7.76
C GLN A 139 -11.89 -6.18 8.76
N ASN A 140 -12.02 -5.41 9.84
CA ASN A 140 -10.93 -5.18 10.80
C ASN A 140 -11.15 -5.89 12.15
N SER A 141 -12.24 -6.65 12.29
CA SER A 141 -12.55 -7.41 13.50
C SER A 141 -13.21 -8.74 13.14
N LEU A 142 -13.10 -9.73 14.03
CA LEU A 142 -13.83 -10.99 13.88
C LEU A 142 -15.33 -10.78 13.84
N SER A 143 -15.88 -9.85 14.61
CA SER A 143 -17.32 -9.57 14.61
C SER A 143 -17.83 -9.07 13.25
N ALA A 144 -17.05 -8.25 12.56
CA ALA A 144 -17.39 -7.77 11.22
C ALA A 144 -17.19 -8.89 10.17
N TRP A 145 -16.15 -9.71 10.34
CA TRP A 145 -15.88 -10.86 9.48
C TRP A 145 -16.96 -11.96 9.59
N SER A 146 -17.33 -12.36 10.82
CA SER A 146 -18.33 -13.40 11.08
C SER A 146 -19.75 -12.97 10.68
N ALA A 147 -20.02 -11.68 10.56
CA ALA A 147 -21.27 -11.19 9.98
C ALA A 147 -21.39 -11.50 8.47
N LEU A 148 -20.26 -11.67 7.78
CA LEU A 148 -20.20 -12.04 6.36
C LEU A 148 -20.09 -13.56 6.17
N ILE A 149 -19.25 -14.21 6.97
CA ILE A 149 -19.06 -15.66 6.97
C ILE A 149 -19.69 -16.23 8.25
N SER A 150 -21.00 -16.45 8.21
CA SER A 150 -21.78 -16.80 9.41
C SER A 150 -21.44 -18.15 10.05
N THR A 151 -20.73 -19.02 9.32
CA THR A 151 -20.21 -20.29 9.83
C THR A 151 -18.94 -20.13 10.66
N ASP A 152 -18.27 -18.98 10.56
CA ASP A 152 -16.95 -18.73 11.15
C ASP A 152 -17.05 -18.14 12.57
N VAL A 153 -17.56 -18.95 13.51
CA VAL A 153 -17.93 -18.52 14.86
C VAL A 153 -16.86 -18.81 15.92
N HIS A 154 -15.90 -19.68 15.65
CA HIS A 154 -14.86 -20.10 16.59
C HIS A 154 -13.45 -19.60 16.20
N SER A 155 -13.31 -18.92 15.06
CA SER A 155 -12.02 -18.34 14.64
C SER A 155 -11.45 -17.33 15.64
N LYS A 156 -10.13 -17.14 15.53
CA LYS A 156 -9.33 -16.22 16.33
C LYS A 156 -8.71 -15.12 15.45
N ALA A 157 -8.33 -14.03 16.09
CA ALA A 157 -7.60 -12.92 15.47
C ALA A 157 -6.48 -12.48 16.39
N VAL A 158 -5.47 -13.33 16.52
CA VAL A 158 -4.34 -13.15 17.43
C VAL A 158 -3.02 -13.31 16.68
N ASN A 159 -2.00 -12.60 17.12
CA ASN A 159 -0.65 -12.78 16.58
C ASN A 159 -0.17 -14.20 16.90
N PRO A 160 0.22 -15.01 15.89
CA PRO A 160 0.73 -16.36 16.13
C PRO A 160 2.13 -16.37 16.76
N PHE A 161 2.86 -15.24 16.74
CA PHE A 161 4.23 -15.12 17.23
C PHE A 161 5.13 -16.21 16.65
N PHE A 162 5.15 -16.34 15.31
CA PHE A 162 5.93 -17.37 14.65
C PHE A 162 7.41 -17.35 15.06
N VAL A 163 8.04 -18.52 15.13
CA VAL A 163 9.48 -18.68 15.45
C VAL A 163 10.34 -17.82 14.54
N SER A 164 10.02 -17.78 13.24
CA SER A 164 10.62 -16.84 12.29
C SER A 164 9.67 -16.59 11.11
N HIS A 165 10.13 -15.82 10.11
CA HIS A 165 9.34 -15.62 8.89
C HIS A 165 9.06 -16.94 8.14
N THR A 166 9.95 -17.93 8.23
CA THR A 166 9.88 -19.19 7.46
C THR A 166 9.63 -20.42 8.31
N ASP A 167 9.95 -20.37 9.60
CA ASP A 167 9.53 -21.37 10.59
C ASP A 167 8.26 -20.88 11.28
N LEU A 168 7.12 -21.43 10.85
CA LEU A 168 5.80 -20.99 11.25
C LEU A 168 5.24 -21.80 12.44
N GLY A 169 6.12 -22.35 13.28
CA GLY A 169 5.75 -22.80 14.61
C GLY A 169 5.21 -21.65 15.45
N ILE A 170 4.08 -21.85 16.12
CA ILE A 170 3.41 -20.81 16.91
C ILE A 170 4.02 -20.66 18.31
N ASN A 171 3.82 -19.49 18.91
CA ASN A 171 4.21 -19.18 20.30
C ASN A 171 3.08 -18.43 21.03
N GLN A 172 1.83 -18.79 20.72
CA GLN A 172 0.63 -18.10 21.22
C GLN A 172 -0.29 -19.10 21.91
N ILE A 173 -0.48 -18.95 23.22
CA ILE A 173 -1.33 -19.85 24.02
C ILE A 173 -2.78 -19.90 23.53
N LEU A 174 -3.28 -18.81 22.95
CA LEU A 174 -4.66 -18.73 22.47
C LEU A 174 -4.92 -19.56 21.20
N LEU A 175 -3.87 -20.09 20.56
CA LEU A 175 -3.96 -21.02 19.43
C LEU A 175 -3.74 -22.49 19.84
N ASN A 176 -3.32 -22.71 21.08
CA ASN A 176 -3.14 -24.02 21.67
C ASN A 176 -4.49 -24.67 22.00
N ASN A 177 -4.70 -25.93 21.60
CA ASN A 177 -5.92 -26.70 21.76
C ASN A 177 -7.18 -25.93 21.32
N ALA A 178 -7.05 -25.16 20.24
CA ALA A 178 -8.09 -24.25 19.77
C ALA A 178 -8.69 -24.67 18.42
N ALA A 179 -8.25 -25.77 17.81
CA ALA A 179 -8.78 -26.30 16.56
C ALA A 179 -9.77 -27.46 16.78
N VAL A 180 -10.42 -27.87 15.69
CA VAL A 180 -11.26 -29.08 15.64
C VAL A 180 -10.57 -30.20 14.88
N SER A 181 -10.71 -31.44 15.36
CA SER A 181 -10.15 -32.62 14.69
C SER A 181 -10.77 -32.84 13.30
N ILE A 182 -9.94 -33.18 12.31
CA ILE A 182 -10.36 -33.43 10.94
C ILE A 182 -10.01 -34.87 10.55
N SER A 183 -11.02 -35.63 10.12
CA SER A 183 -10.84 -37.01 9.68
C SER A 183 -9.80 -37.12 8.56
N GLY A 184 -8.88 -38.07 8.72
CA GLY A 184 -7.76 -38.32 7.81
C GLY A 184 -6.51 -37.47 8.05
N ILE A 185 -6.52 -36.55 9.02
CA ILE A 185 -5.35 -35.69 9.34
C ILE A 185 -5.00 -35.90 10.81
N THR A 186 -4.20 -36.93 11.08
CA THR A 186 -3.85 -37.36 12.44
C THR A 186 -2.52 -36.82 12.93
N THR A 187 -1.67 -36.33 12.03
CA THR A 187 -0.35 -35.78 12.36
C THR A 187 -0.20 -34.35 11.87
N ASP A 188 0.77 -33.64 12.42
CA ASP A 188 1.15 -32.28 12.03
C ASP A 188 2.24 -32.26 10.94
N ILE A 189 2.82 -31.09 10.64
CA ILE A 189 3.89 -30.92 9.63
C ILE A 189 5.18 -31.70 9.93
N ASP A 190 5.44 -32.01 11.20
CA ASP A 190 6.60 -32.75 11.68
C ASP A 190 6.28 -34.22 11.94
N SER A 191 5.11 -34.68 11.47
CA SER A 191 4.58 -36.03 11.71
C SER A 191 4.31 -36.35 13.17
N VAL A 192 4.17 -35.34 14.03
CA VAL A 192 3.77 -35.50 15.44
C VAL A 192 2.26 -35.74 15.49
N LEU A 193 1.82 -36.70 16.31
CA LEU A 193 0.40 -36.98 16.51
C LEU A 193 -0.30 -35.74 17.07
N ARG A 194 -1.40 -35.34 16.44
CA ARG A 194 -2.23 -34.23 16.93
C ARG A 194 -2.92 -34.62 18.23
N SER A 195 -3.02 -33.66 19.14
CA SER A 195 -3.76 -33.81 20.39
C SER A 195 -5.25 -34.06 20.11
N THR A 196 -6.00 -34.53 21.13
CA THR A 196 -7.45 -34.75 21.01
C THR A 196 -8.20 -33.49 20.61
N THR A 197 -7.69 -32.34 21.04
CA THR A 197 -8.12 -31.01 20.61
C THR A 197 -6.91 -30.35 19.96
N ALA A 198 -6.77 -30.48 18.65
CA ALA A 198 -5.59 -30.03 17.92
C ALA A 198 -5.33 -28.51 18.07
N ASP A 199 -4.14 -28.09 17.64
CA ASP A 199 -3.78 -26.68 17.53
C ASP A 199 -4.21 -26.07 16.19
N ILE A 200 -4.55 -24.78 16.20
CA ILE A 200 -4.76 -24.04 14.95
C ILE A 200 -3.39 -23.86 14.26
N GLY A 201 -3.30 -24.27 12.99
CA GLY A 201 -2.09 -24.22 12.18
C GLY A 201 -1.47 -25.58 11.88
N ALA A 202 -0.35 -25.55 11.17
CA ALA A 202 0.30 -26.75 10.64
C ALA A 202 1.12 -27.55 11.65
N LYS A 203 1.41 -27.01 12.83
CA LYS A 203 2.31 -27.60 13.83
C LYS A 203 1.64 -27.62 15.20
N GLU A 204 1.79 -28.74 15.92
CA GLU A 204 1.37 -28.82 17.31
C GLU A 204 2.34 -28.05 18.21
N TYR A 205 1.80 -27.42 19.24
CA TYR A 205 2.46 -26.51 20.14
C TYR A 205 2.27 -27.00 21.57
N VAL A 206 3.36 -26.95 22.34
CA VAL A 206 3.33 -27.24 23.77
C VAL A 206 3.75 -25.97 24.50
N PRO A 207 2.84 -25.30 25.21
CA PRO A 207 3.16 -24.11 25.99
C PRO A 207 4.23 -24.40 27.02
N CYS A 208 5.23 -23.52 27.10
CA CYS A 208 6.20 -23.57 28.18
C CYS A 208 5.65 -22.87 29.44
N THR A 209 6.22 -23.16 30.61
CA THR A 209 5.81 -22.54 31.87
C THR A 209 7.02 -22.25 32.77
N PRO A 210 7.08 -21.07 33.43
CA PRO A 210 6.14 -19.96 33.37
C PRO A 210 6.42 -19.02 32.18
N ASP A 211 5.36 -18.42 31.63
CA ASP A 211 5.42 -17.57 30.44
C ASP A 211 4.37 -16.45 30.51
N VAL A 212 4.73 -15.25 30.05
CA VAL A 212 3.87 -14.07 30.05
C VAL A 212 4.22 -13.18 28.87
N GLY A 213 3.21 -12.60 28.24
CA GLY A 213 3.41 -11.75 27.09
C GLY A 213 2.56 -10.48 27.11
N VAL A 214 2.85 -9.61 26.14
CA VAL A 214 1.98 -8.47 25.81
C VAL A 214 1.48 -8.65 24.39
N ASN A 215 0.17 -8.82 24.23
CA ASN A 215 -0.41 -9.08 22.90
C ASN A 215 -0.52 -7.81 22.05
N ALA A 216 -0.93 -6.69 22.66
CA ALA A 216 -1.18 -5.43 21.97
C ALA A 216 -1.24 -4.24 22.92
N PHE A 217 -1.19 -3.02 22.37
CA PHE A 217 -1.75 -1.83 23.04
C PHE A 217 -3.23 -1.69 22.68
N THR A 218 -4.06 -1.23 23.61
CA THR A 218 -5.53 -1.23 23.45
C THR A 218 -6.17 0.16 23.37
N SER A 219 -5.49 1.21 23.87
CA SER A 219 -6.09 2.55 24.00
C SER A 219 -5.76 3.53 22.87
N LEU A 220 -4.68 3.29 22.12
CA LEU A 220 -4.15 4.26 21.15
C LEU A 220 -4.46 3.86 19.70
N ARG A 221 -4.81 4.85 18.88
CA ARG A 221 -5.07 4.68 17.45
C ARG A 221 -4.70 5.95 16.68
N ASN A 222 -4.56 5.82 15.37
CA ASN A 222 -4.43 6.96 14.47
C ASN A 222 -5.81 7.52 14.08
N PRO A 223 -5.98 8.86 13.97
CA PRO A 223 -5.03 9.89 14.40
C PRO A 223 -4.86 9.88 15.94
N LEU A 224 -3.62 10.02 16.41
CA LEU A 224 -3.35 10.12 17.84
C LEU A 224 -3.73 11.52 18.34
N SER A 225 -4.49 11.58 19.42
CA SER A 225 -4.85 12.85 20.07
C SER A 225 -3.63 13.45 20.79
N PRO A 226 -3.29 14.73 20.55
CA PRO A 226 -2.28 15.43 21.34
C PRO A 226 -2.66 15.53 22.82
N GLY A 227 -1.68 15.73 23.69
CA GLY A 227 -1.85 15.89 25.13
C GLY A 227 -1.75 14.57 25.90
N LEU A 228 -2.20 14.59 27.16
CA LEU A 228 -2.07 13.47 28.08
C LEU A 228 -3.00 12.31 27.70
N GLN A 229 -2.42 11.14 27.43
CA GLN A 229 -3.15 9.92 27.11
C GLN A 229 -2.74 8.78 28.04
N GLY A 230 -3.69 7.91 28.39
CA GLY A 230 -3.43 6.67 29.12
C GLY A 230 -2.82 5.61 28.21
N ILE A 231 -1.79 4.92 28.70
CA ILE A 231 -1.11 3.85 27.98
C ILE A 231 -1.59 2.52 28.52
N GLU A 232 -2.32 1.79 27.70
CA GLU A 232 -2.91 0.50 28.06
C GLU A 232 -2.35 -0.62 27.18
N VAL A 233 -2.07 -1.75 27.82
CA VAL A 233 -1.59 -2.97 27.17
C VAL A 233 -2.45 -4.17 27.53
N GLN A 234 -2.57 -5.13 26.63
CA GLN A 234 -3.18 -6.43 26.92
C GLN A 234 -2.09 -7.39 27.43
N LEU A 235 -2.03 -7.55 28.75
CA LEU A 235 -1.20 -8.57 29.40
C LEU A 235 -1.82 -9.94 29.15
N GLN A 236 -1.03 -10.90 28.71
CA GLN A 236 -1.45 -12.27 28.41
C GLN A 236 -0.65 -13.24 29.27
N ASN A 237 -1.34 -14.08 30.04
CA ASN A 237 -0.72 -15.25 30.64
C ASN A 237 -0.50 -16.29 29.55
N GLN A 238 0.75 -16.55 29.18
CA GLN A 238 1.11 -17.47 28.10
C GLN A 238 1.28 -18.92 28.60
N SER A 239 1.03 -19.16 29.88
CA SER A 239 1.04 -20.48 30.53
C SER A 239 -0.35 -21.00 30.85
N LEU A 240 -0.42 -22.30 31.18
CA LEU A 240 -1.64 -22.98 31.66
C LEU A 240 -1.89 -22.80 33.16
N THR A 241 -0.89 -22.39 33.92
CA THR A 241 -0.99 -22.12 35.36
C THR A 241 -1.31 -20.66 35.64
N THR A 242 -1.88 -20.37 36.81
CA THR A 242 -2.23 -19.00 37.22
C THR A 242 -1.02 -18.08 37.27
N LEU A 243 -1.17 -16.88 36.70
CA LEU A 243 -0.23 -15.76 36.82
C LEU A 243 -0.71 -14.82 37.94
N SER A 244 0.14 -14.58 38.94
CA SER A 244 -0.14 -13.71 40.08
C SER A 244 0.70 -12.43 40.10
N SER A 245 1.82 -12.41 39.38
CA SER A 245 2.61 -11.19 39.17
C SER A 245 3.36 -11.19 37.84
N ALA A 246 3.67 -10.00 37.32
CA ALA A 246 4.50 -9.78 36.15
C ALA A 246 5.10 -8.36 36.18
N VAL A 247 6.23 -8.17 35.51
CA VAL A 247 6.87 -6.85 35.35
C VAL A 247 6.69 -6.42 33.91
N ILE A 248 6.00 -5.30 33.69
CA ILE A 248 5.74 -4.74 32.37
C ILE A 248 6.63 -3.51 32.15
N ASN A 249 7.53 -3.63 31.20
CA ASN A 249 8.38 -2.54 30.77
C ASN A 249 7.80 -1.93 29.49
N TRP A 250 8.03 -0.64 29.29
CA TRP A 250 7.54 0.05 28.10
C TRP A 250 8.42 1.24 27.75
N SER A 251 8.35 1.67 26.49
CA SER A 251 9.13 2.78 25.96
C SER A 251 8.35 3.55 24.91
N ILE A 252 8.65 4.84 24.80
CA ILE A 252 8.16 5.72 23.73
C ILE A 252 9.38 6.23 22.96
N ASN A 253 9.40 6.03 21.65
CA ASN A 253 10.53 6.39 20.78
C ASN A 253 11.87 5.83 21.27
N GLY A 254 11.84 4.59 21.79
CA GLY A 254 13.00 3.92 22.38
C GLY A 254 13.40 4.40 23.77
N VAL A 255 12.80 5.49 24.28
CA VAL A 255 13.06 6.00 25.64
C VAL A 255 12.23 5.20 26.64
N ALA A 256 12.91 4.43 27.48
CA ALA A 256 12.29 3.64 28.55
C ALA A 256 11.47 4.53 29.49
N GLN A 257 10.30 4.03 29.88
CA GLN A 257 9.38 4.67 30.80
C GLN A 257 9.37 3.91 32.13
N PRO A 258 8.77 4.48 33.21
CA PRO A 258 8.70 3.79 34.49
C PRO A 258 8.06 2.41 34.37
N THR A 259 8.77 1.39 34.83
CA THR A 259 8.30 0.00 34.85
C THR A 259 7.04 -0.13 35.69
N TYR A 260 6.08 -0.91 35.19
CA TYR A 260 4.85 -1.24 35.89
C TYR A 260 4.94 -2.65 36.50
N ASN A 261 4.81 -2.75 37.82
CA ASN A 261 4.79 -4.03 38.52
C ASN A 261 3.35 -4.49 38.71
N TRP A 262 2.90 -5.44 37.89
CA TRP A 262 1.55 -5.97 37.96
C TRP A 262 1.46 -7.07 39.02
N THR A 263 0.39 -7.02 39.82
CA THR A 263 -0.03 -8.07 40.73
C THR A 263 -1.52 -8.30 40.57
N GLY A 264 -1.97 -9.56 40.64
CA GLY A 264 -3.38 -9.90 40.51
C GLY A 264 -3.58 -11.40 40.44
N THR A 265 -4.64 -11.82 39.75
CA THR A 265 -4.91 -13.22 39.45
C THR A 265 -5.39 -13.33 38.02
N LEU A 266 -4.60 -13.95 37.15
CA LEU A 266 -4.99 -14.31 35.79
C LEU A 266 -4.93 -15.83 35.64
N ALA A 267 -6.04 -16.44 35.25
CA ALA A 267 -6.09 -17.86 34.94
C ALA A 267 -5.11 -18.21 33.80
N GLY A 268 -4.79 -19.50 33.66
CA GLY A 268 -4.04 -19.99 32.50
C GLY A 268 -4.70 -19.56 31.18
N ALA A 269 -3.91 -19.13 30.21
CA ALA A 269 -4.36 -18.54 28.94
C ALA A 269 -5.24 -17.27 29.07
N GLY A 270 -5.45 -16.73 30.28
CA GLY A 270 -6.22 -15.52 30.53
C GLY A 270 -5.46 -14.24 30.18
N ASN A 271 -6.20 -13.16 29.93
CA ASN A 271 -5.63 -11.83 29.70
C ASN A 271 -6.36 -10.74 30.50
N ALA A 272 -5.69 -9.59 30.62
CA ALA A 272 -6.26 -8.37 31.17
C ALA A 272 -5.69 -7.13 30.48
N THR A 273 -6.50 -6.08 30.38
CA THR A 273 -6.05 -4.75 29.98
C THR A 273 -5.49 -4.01 31.18
N ILE A 274 -4.22 -3.61 31.09
CA ILE A 274 -3.48 -2.95 32.17
C ILE A 274 -3.05 -1.56 31.71
N THR A 275 -3.42 -0.53 32.48
CA THR A 275 -2.88 0.82 32.33
C THR A 275 -1.48 0.86 32.94
N VAL A 276 -0.45 0.90 32.09
CA VAL A 276 0.96 0.90 32.53
C VAL A 276 1.49 2.29 32.87
N GLY A 277 0.78 3.33 32.43
CA GLY A 277 1.13 4.71 32.72
C GLY A 277 0.34 5.70 31.87
N SER A 278 0.84 6.93 31.78
CA SER A 278 0.34 7.96 30.89
C SER A 278 1.50 8.71 30.23
N TYR A 279 1.24 9.31 29.08
CA TYR A 279 2.22 10.12 28.38
C TYR A 279 1.55 11.33 27.72
N SER A 280 2.21 12.49 27.77
CA SER A 280 1.75 13.68 27.06
C SER A 280 2.35 13.68 25.67
N PHE A 281 1.51 13.52 24.64
CA PHE A 281 1.92 13.49 23.24
C PHE A 281 1.91 14.90 22.63
N PRO A 282 3.07 15.51 22.34
CA PRO A 282 3.13 16.70 21.49
C PRO A 282 2.40 16.54 20.15
N SER A 283 1.80 17.63 19.68
CA SER A 283 1.26 17.72 18.32
C SER A 283 2.39 17.67 17.28
N GLY A 284 2.05 17.27 16.05
CA GLY A 284 2.97 17.32 14.94
C GLY A 284 4.15 16.35 15.00
N LYS A 285 4.00 15.21 15.67
CA LYS A 285 5.09 14.23 15.84
C LYS A 285 4.58 12.81 15.60
N THR A 286 5.51 11.93 15.24
CA THR A 286 5.30 10.49 15.16
C THR A 286 5.83 9.79 16.41
N TYR A 287 5.22 8.66 16.73
CA TYR A 287 5.51 7.89 17.93
C TYR A 287 5.57 6.40 17.62
N SER A 288 6.60 5.77 18.17
CA SER A 288 6.71 4.32 18.28
C SER A 288 6.62 3.94 19.75
N LEU A 289 5.79 2.95 20.05
CA LEU A 289 5.63 2.41 21.38
C LEU A 289 6.02 0.94 21.37
N LYS A 290 6.68 0.53 22.44
CA LYS A 290 7.03 -0.87 22.71
C LYS A 290 6.69 -1.17 24.16
N ALA A 291 6.03 -2.29 24.41
CA ALA A 291 5.80 -2.81 25.75
C ALA A 291 6.13 -4.29 25.77
N TRP A 292 6.76 -4.75 26.85
CA TRP A 292 7.11 -6.15 27.02
C TRP A 292 6.96 -6.60 28.47
N ALA A 293 6.40 -7.79 28.65
CA ALA A 293 6.24 -8.40 29.96
C ALA A 293 7.46 -9.27 30.29
N THR A 294 7.78 -9.35 31.57
CA THR A 294 8.91 -10.10 32.10
C THR A 294 8.54 -10.64 33.48
N THR A 295 9.38 -11.56 33.97
CA THR A 295 9.34 -12.10 35.34
C THR A 295 7.97 -12.61 35.83
N PRO A 296 7.28 -13.51 35.11
CA PRO A 296 6.03 -14.11 35.59
C PRO A 296 6.22 -14.81 36.93
N ASN A 297 5.42 -14.43 37.93
CA ASN A 297 5.49 -14.97 39.30
C ASN A 297 6.91 -14.87 39.91
N GLY A 298 7.68 -13.85 39.52
CA GLY A 298 9.06 -13.66 39.96
C GLY A 298 10.10 -14.58 39.31
N GLN A 299 9.72 -15.40 38.33
CA GLN A 299 10.59 -16.30 37.59
C GLN A 299 10.83 -15.79 36.16
N LYS A 300 11.94 -16.14 35.51
CA LYS A 300 12.17 -15.75 34.11
C LYS A 300 11.15 -16.43 33.17
N ALA A 301 10.56 -15.66 32.25
CA ALA A 301 9.70 -16.19 31.19
C ALA A 301 10.49 -17.14 30.29
N CYS A 302 9.88 -18.26 29.92
CA CYS A 302 10.54 -19.29 29.11
C CYS A 302 10.54 -18.99 27.61
N ASN A 303 9.66 -18.11 27.11
CA ASN A 303 9.55 -17.83 25.68
C ASN A 303 9.50 -16.34 25.35
N ALA A 304 10.63 -15.78 24.91
CA ALA A 304 10.71 -14.36 24.60
C ALA A 304 9.99 -13.92 23.30
N LEU A 305 9.48 -14.86 22.47
CA LEU A 305 8.89 -14.54 21.17
C LEU A 305 7.52 -13.86 21.28
N ASN A 306 6.83 -14.02 22.42
CA ASN A 306 5.50 -13.46 22.68
C ASN A 306 5.50 -12.37 23.77
N ASP A 307 6.68 -12.00 24.29
CA ASP A 307 6.83 -11.03 25.38
C ASP A 307 6.38 -9.62 24.98
N THR A 308 6.52 -9.27 23.70
CA THR A 308 6.55 -7.88 23.22
C THR A 308 5.41 -7.53 22.27
N ALA A 309 4.73 -6.42 22.56
CA ALA A 309 3.91 -5.69 21.61
C ALA A 309 4.62 -4.42 21.14
N SER A 310 4.34 -4.00 19.91
CA SER A 310 4.81 -2.72 19.38
C SER A 310 3.75 -2.07 18.51
N ILE A 311 3.64 -0.75 18.61
CA ILE A 311 2.94 0.08 17.63
C ILE A 311 3.96 1.03 17.03
N LYS A 312 3.96 1.14 15.70
CA LYS A 312 4.74 2.12 14.97
C LYS A 312 3.81 3.12 14.30
N ASP A 313 4.38 4.24 13.89
CA ASP A 313 3.71 5.22 13.03
C ASP A 313 2.42 5.80 13.61
N LEU A 314 2.27 5.82 14.95
CA LEU A 314 1.28 6.70 15.56
C LEU A 314 1.66 8.14 15.27
N ALA A 315 0.70 8.96 14.89
CA ALA A 315 0.97 10.33 14.52
C ALA A 315 -0.12 11.25 15.09
N THR A 316 0.31 12.37 15.64
CA THR A 316 -0.58 13.49 15.97
C THR A 316 -0.70 14.41 14.74
N PRO A 317 -1.84 15.12 14.53
CA PRO A 317 -2.01 15.97 13.35
C PRO A 317 -0.85 16.95 13.16
N LEU A 318 -0.36 17.06 11.93
CA LEU A 318 0.77 17.93 11.61
C LEU A 318 0.34 19.40 11.53
N CYS A 319 1.21 20.30 11.96
CA CYS A 319 0.95 21.74 11.91
C CYS A 319 2.28 22.52 11.93
N GLY A 320 2.49 23.35 10.91
CA GLY A 320 3.66 24.22 10.81
C GLY A 320 4.78 23.68 9.92
N LEU A 321 6.02 23.99 10.32
CA LEU A 321 7.23 23.74 9.52
C LEU A 321 7.91 22.46 9.98
N TYR A 322 8.31 21.61 9.03
CA TYR A 322 9.09 20.39 9.27
C TYR A 322 10.27 20.31 8.33
N THR A 323 11.31 19.60 8.74
CA THR A 323 12.46 19.26 7.89
C THR A 323 12.44 17.79 7.48
N ILE A 324 12.84 17.51 6.23
CA ILE A 324 13.04 16.15 5.72
C ILE A 324 14.51 15.95 5.36
N GLY A 325 15.12 14.87 5.88
CA GLY A 325 16.48 14.42 5.56
C GLY A 325 17.62 15.20 6.22
N GLY A 326 18.86 14.82 5.91
CA GLY A 326 20.06 15.43 6.52
C GLY A 326 20.26 15.08 8.00
N THR A 327 20.97 15.92 8.74
CA THR A 327 21.26 15.69 10.17
C THR A 327 20.12 16.18 11.06
N ASN A 328 19.66 15.34 11.99
CA ASN A 328 18.59 15.65 12.95
C ASN A 328 17.32 16.31 12.34
N PRO A 329 16.70 15.71 11.30
CA PRO A 329 15.45 16.23 10.77
C PRO A 329 14.25 15.89 11.66
N ASP A 330 13.11 16.51 11.35
CA ASP A 330 11.81 16.07 11.88
C ASP A 330 11.36 14.73 11.30
N PHE A 331 11.65 14.49 10.02
CA PHE A 331 11.42 13.22 9.31
C PHE A 331 12.69 12.81 8.56
N GLN A 332 13.11 11.56 8.68
CA GLN A 332 14.34 11.10 8.02
C GLN A 332 14.21 11.10 6.49
N ASN A 333 13.00 10.86 5.96
CA ASN A 333 12.75 10.66 4.55
C ASN A 333 11.28 10.97 4.17
N PHE A 334 10.91 10.83 2.89
CA PHE A 334 9.54 11.12 2.43
C PHE A 334 8.53 10.11 2.97
N THR A 335 8.92 8.84 3.11
CA THR A 335 8.05 7.76 3.60
C THR A 335 7.53 8.06 5.00
N GLU A 336 8.39 8.50 5.93
CA GLU A 336 7.97 8.87 7.29
C GLU A 336 7.01 10.07 7.28
N ALA A 337 7.29 11.12 6.49
CA ALA A 337 6.44 12.30 6.39
C ALA A 337 5.07 11.98 5.79
N VAL A 338 5.04 11.20 4.70
CA VAL A 338 3.81 10.75 4.03
C VAL A 338 3.01 9.80 4.92
N THR A 339 3.68 8.93 5.68
CA THR A 339 3.02 8.05 6.64
C THR A 339 2.34 8.86 7.74
N ALA A 340 3.02 9.88 8.29
CA ALA A 340 2.41 10.77 9.28
C ALA A 340 1.20 11.53 8.72
N LEU A 341 1.28 12.05 7.48
CA LEU A 341 0.16 12.72 6.81
C LEU A 341 -1.05 11.77 6.62
N ASN A 342 -0.82 10.56 6.11
CA ASN A 342 -1.88 9.59 5.89
C ASN A 342 -2.51 9.11 7.21
N ASN A 343 -1.72 9.02 8.28
CA ASN A 343 -2.19 8.53 9.58
C ASN A 343 -2.90 9.61 10.41
N ALA A 344 -2.45 10.86 10.35
CA ALA A 344 -2.89 11.91 11.26
C ALA A 344 -3.52 13.14 10.60
N GLY A 345 -3.31 13.33 9.30
CA GLY A 345 -3.72 14.53 8.61
C GLY A 345 -2.99 15.77 9.10
N VAL A 346 -3.64 16.93 8.91
CA VAL A 346 -3.12 18.23 9.29
C VAL A 346 -4.12 18.99 10.18
N GLY A 347 -3.61 19.70 11.18
CA GLY A 347 -4.40 20.63 12.01
C GLY A 347 -4.30 22.09 11.58
N CYS A 348 -3.29 22.42 10.76
CA CYS A 348 -3.09 23.75 10.17
C CYS A 348 -2.23 23.62 8.89
N GLY A 349 -1.83 24.73 8.27
CA GLY A 349 -0.90 24.70 7.14
C GLY A 349 0.42 24.01 7.49
N VAL A 350 0.87 23.11 6.60
CA VAL A 350 2.09 22.33 6.77
C VAL A 350 3.07 22.63 5.65
N THR A 351 4.32 22.87 6.00
CA THR A 351 5.42 23.00 5.03
C THR A 351 6.58 22.09 5.41
N PHE A 352 6.94 21.18 4.52
CA PHE A 352 8.14 20.37 4.59
C PHE A 352 9.28 21.06 3.82
N ARG A 353 10.36 21.40 4.54
CA ARG A 353 11.65 21.85 4.00
C ARG A 353 12.51 20.63 3.75
N VAL A 354 12.64 20.25 2.49
CA VAL A 354 13.38 19.06 2.09
C VAL A 354 14.84 19.43 1.87
N ARG A 355 15.74 18.85 2.65
CA ARG A 355 17.17 19.09 2.49
C ARG A 355 17.71 18.38 1.27
N ASN A 356 18.82 18.92 0.76
CA ASN A 356 19.51 18.35 -0.40
C ASN A 356 19.77 16.85 -0.18
N GLY A 357 19.43 16.04 -1.17
CA GLY A 357 19.51 14.59 -1.07
C GLY A 357 18.81 13.87 -2.22
N SER A 358 19.18 12.61 -2.39
CA SER A 358 18.52 11.65 -3.28
C SER A 358 17.77 10.64 -2.43
N TYR A 359 16.46 10.59 -2.62
CA TYR A 359 15.53 9.83 -1.79
C TYR A 359 14.92 8.73 -2.65
N ASN A 360 15.50 7.52 -2.58
CA ASN A 360 15.03 6.35 -3.33
C ASN A 360 13.81 5.71 -2.64
N GLU A 361 12.63 6.27 -2.89
CA GLU A 361 11.40 5.95 -2.17
C GLU A 361 10.21 5.91 -3.12
N GLN A 362 9.26 5.03 -2.83
CA GLN A 362 7.95 5.00 -3.48
C GLN A 362 6.90 5.43 -2.45
N VAL A 363 6.21 6.53 -2.71
CA VAL A 363 5.26 7.13 -1.75
C VAL A 363 3.88 7.33 -2.35
N LYS A 364 2.86 7.15 -1.50
CA LYS A 364 1.45 7.33 -1.86
C LYS A 364 0.79 8.24 -0.82
N LEU A 365 0.21 9.34 -1.27
CA LEU A 365 -0.66 10.18 -0.47
C LEU A 365 -2.10 9.85 -0.82
N GLY A 366 -2.91 9.60 0.21
CA GLY A 366 -4.35 9.47 0.08
C GLY A 366 -5.04 10.83 0.18
N GLN A 367 -6.33 10.80 0.50
CA GLN A 367 -7.04 11.97 0.99
C GLN A 367 -6.53 12.32 2.39
N ILE A 368 -5.98 13.52 2.56
CA ILE A 368 -5.38 13.94 3.82
C ILE A 368 -6.40 14.70 4.65
N SER A 369 -6.74 14.15 5.83
CA SER A 369 -7.69 14.78 6.75
C SER A 369 -7.23 16.18 7.15
N GLY A 370 -8.14 17.15 7.12
CA GLY A 370 -7.86 18.55 7.46
C GLY A 370 -7.22 19.39 6.34
N ALA A 371 -6.74 18.78 5.25
CA ALA A 371 -6.15 19.53 4.14
C ALA A 371 -7.20 20.43 3.47
N SER A 372 -6.87 21.71 3.32
CA SER A 372 -7.81 22.72 2.82
C SER A 372 -7.07 23.97 2.34
N ALA A 373 -7.81 24.96 1.81
CA ALA A 373 -7.22 26.25 1.42
C ALA A 373 -6.56 27.00 2.58
N THR A 374 -7.02 26.79 3.82
CA THR A 374 -6.45 27.39 5.04
C THR A 374 -5.44 26.49 5.76
N ALA A 375 -5.41 25.20 5.41
CA ALA A 375 -4.42 24.24 5.88
C ALA A 375 -3.77 23.49 4.68
N PRO A 376 -3.03 24.20 3.81
CA PRO A 376 -2.39 23.57 2.66
C PRO A 376 -1.16 22.77 3.09
N ILE A 377 -0.79 21.79 2.27
CA ILE A 377 0.43 20.99 2.44
C ILE A 377 1.44 21.40 1.37
N VAL A 378 2.67 21.72 1.78
CA VAL A 378 3.72 22.15 0.86
C VAL A 378 4.99 21.32 1.07
N PHE A 379 5.52 20.72 0.02
CA PHE A 379 6.87 20.16 -0.03
C PHE A 379 7.75 21.12 -0.86
N GLU A 380 8.80 21.66 -0.24
CA GLU A 380 9.73 22.59 -0.90
C GLU A 380 11.17 22.28 -0.52
N SER A 381 12.08 22.30 -1.50
CA SER A 381 13.53 22.24 -1.22
C SER A 381 13.96 23.37 -0.28
N GLU A 382 14.69 23.02 0.78
CA GLU A 382 15.23 24.00 1.73
C GLU A 382 16.22 24.96 1.05
N SER A 383 16.98 24.48 0.06
CA SER A 383 17.92 25.31 -0.71
C SER A 383 17.25 26.14 -1.81
N GLY A 384 15.99 25.83 -2.14
CA GLY A 384 15.26 26.45 -3.24
C GLY A 384 15.75 26.02 -4.64
N ASP A 385 16.66 25.05 -4.72
CA ASP A 385 17.20 24.50 -5.96
C ASP A 385 16.57 23.14 -6.27
N SER A 386 15.87 23.05 -7.40
CA SER A 386 15.16 21.82 -7.82
C SER A 386 16.09 20.70 -8.25
N THR A 387 17.37 20.99 -8.52
CA THR A 387 18.38 19.99 -8.90
C THR A 387 19.00 19.27 -7.70
N LYS A 388 18.80 19.79 -6.47
CA LYS A 388 19.47 19.28 -5.27
C LYS A 388 18.63 18.35 -4.42
N VAL A 389 17.33 18.25 -4.69
CA VAL A 389 16.40 17.33 -4.02
C VAL A 389 15.77 16.45 -5.09
N ALA A 390 15.95 15.13 -4.99
CA ALA A 390 15.32 14.18 -5.90
C ALA A 390 14.59 13.11 -5.10
N LEU A 391 13.25 13.13 -5.11
CA LEU A 391 12.44 11.98 -4.78
C LEU A 391 12.41 11.08 -6.03
N HIS A 392 12.92 9.86 -5.93
CA HIS A 392 12.98 8.94 -7.06
C HIS A 392 12.68 7.51 -6.64
N TYR A 393 12.29 6.68 -7.60
CA TYR A 393 12.22 5.24 -7.41
C TYR A 393 12.86 4.53 -8.59
N GLN A 394 13.54 3.39 -8.33
CA GLN A 394 14.30 2.64 -9.35
C GLN A 394 13.81 1.20 -9.58
N GLU A 395 13.11 0.58 -8.63
CA GLU A 395 12.71 -0.83 -8.78
C GLU A 395 11.53 -0.98 -9.73
N THR A 396 11.55 -1.95 -10.64
CA THR A 396 10.45 -2.18 -11.58
C THR A 396 9.32 -3.00 -10.95
N ASN A 397 8.07 -2.50 -11.04
CA ASN A 397 6.88 -3.22 -10.60
C ASN A 397 5.76 -3.07 -11.65
N PRO A 398 5.36 -4.12 -12.38
CA PRO A 398 4.36 -4.03 -13.45
C PRO A 398 2.97 -3.52 -13.03
N SER A 399 2.60 -3.65 -11.75
CA SER A 399 1.29 -3.22 -11.23
C SER A 399 1.35 -1.97 -10.34
N ASN A 400 2.56 -1.50 -10.01
CA ASN A 400 2.79 -0.39 -9.08
C ASN A 400 4.00 0.45 -9.52
N ASP A 401 4.02 0.85 -10.79
CA ASP A 401 5.17 1.50 -11.42
C ASP A 401 5.14 3.03 -11.25
N TYR A 402 5.49 3.52 -10.07
CA TYR A 402 5.58 4.96 -9.79
C TYR A 402 6.61 5.37 -8.76
N THR A 403 6.80 6.69 -8.62
CA THR A 403 7.53 7.30 -7.51
C THR A 403 6.57 7.97 -6.52
N LEU A 404 5.61 8.74 -7.02
CA LEU A 404 4.57 9.40 -6.24
C LEU A 404 3.18 9.09 -6.80
N VAL A 405 2.27 8.65 -5.93
CA VAL A 405 0.83 8.62 -6.20
C VAL A 405 0.12 9.64 -5.33
N LEU A 406 -0.77 10.41 -5.96
CA LEU A 406 -1.78 11.23 -5.31
C LEU A 406 -3.15 10.60 -5.58
N GLU A 407 -3.80 10.10 -4.55
CA GLU A 407 -5.08 9.38 -4.64
C GLU A 407 -6.15 10.08 -3.83
N GLY A 408 -6.94 10.93 -4.50
CA GLY A 408 -7.87 11.84 -3.84
C GLY A 408 -7.19 12.87 -2.93
N THR A 409 -5.89 13.15 -3.19
CA THR A 409 -5.10 14.09 -2.38
C THR A 409 -5.43 15.52 -2.75
N ASP A 410 -5.75 16.33 -1.73
CA ASP A 410 -6.18 17.70 -1.92
C ASP A 410 -5.22 18.74 -1.31
N TYR A 411 -5.24 19.95 -1.89
CA TYR A 411 -4.54 21.14 -1.36
C TYR A 411 -3.04 20.94 -1.09
N ILE A 412 -2.36 20.25 -2.01
CA ILE A 412 -0.95 19.95 -1.92
C ILE A 412 -0.12 20.64 -3.00
N THR A 413 1.04 21.16 -2.62
CA THR A 413 2.01 21.76 -3.55
C THR A 413 3.39 21.14 -3.39
N PHE A 414 3.96 20.67 -4.49
CA PHE A 414 5.38 20.35 -4.62
C PHE A 414 6.07 21.49 -5.35
N ARG A 415 7.15 22.05 -4.81
CA ARG A 415 7.87 23.12 -5.48
C ARG A 415 9.38 23.05 -5.30
N LYS A 416 10.12 23.39 -6.36
CA LYS A 416 11.59 23.46 -6.36
C LYS A 416 12.27 22.15 -5.94
N LEU A 417 11.77 20.99 -6.40
CA LEU A 417 12.36 19.68 -6.15
C LEU A 417 12.18 18.77 -7.38
N GLY A 418 12.88 17.65 -7.44
CA GLY A 418 12.73 16.62 -8.45
C GLY A 418 11.83 15.47 -8.00
N ILE A 419 10.94 15.02 -8.89
CA ILE A 419 10.14 13.80 -8.74
C ILE A 419 10.37 12.95 -10.00
N LEU A 420 11.19 11.92 -9.85
CA LEU A 420 11.85 11.28 -10.96
C LEU A 420 11.60 9.78 -10.95
N ARG A 421 11.54 9.16 -12.13
CA ARG A 421 11.48 7.70 -12.27
C ARG A 421 12.76 7.21 -12.93
N SER A 422 13.55 6.42 -12.22
CA SER A 422 14.93 6.08 -12.63
C SER A 422 15.12 4.60 -12.98
N ASN A 423 14.05 3.85 -13.29
CA ASN A 423 14.12 2.44 -13.70
C ASN A 423 14.40 2.22 -15.20
N GLY A 424 14.43 3.30 -16.00
CA GLY A 424 14.68 3.22 -17.44
C GLY A 424 13.57 2.55 -18.27
N GLN A 425 12.41 2.25 -17.68
CA GLN A 425 11.31 1.60 -18.38
C GLN A 425 10.39 2.62 -19.06
N SER A 426 10.06 2.33 -20.32
CA SER A 426 9.08 3.08 -21.10
C SER A 426 7.68 2.99 -20.48
N GLY A 427 7.00 4.13 -20.34
CA GLY A 427 5.63 4.19 -19.84
C GLY A 427 5.49 4.20 -18.30
N SER A 428 6.58 4.14 -17.55
CA SER A 428 6.58 4.31 -16.09
C SER A 428 6.29 5.77 -15.72
N SER A 429 5.37 6.01 -14.80
CA SER A 429 5.02 7.38 -14.37
C SER A 429 5.79 7.75 -13.11
N ALA A 430 6.49 8.87 -13.09
CA ALA A 430 7.01 9.39 -11.81
C ALA A 430 5.87 9.83 -10.91
N VAL A 431 4.85 10.49 -11.47
CA VAL A 431 3.68 10.96 -10.75
C VAL A 431 2.41 10.38 -11.35
N ILE A 432 1.59 9.76 -10.51
CA ILE A 432 0.21 9.38 -10.86
C ILE A 432 -0.75 10.22 -10.02
N ILE A 433 -1.67 10.93 -10.68
CA ILE A 433 -2.75 11.70 -10.04
C ILE A 433 -4.05 10.96 -10.35
N ARG A 434 -4.84 10.61 -9.33
CA ARG A 434 -6.08 9.86 -9.55
C ARG A 434 -7.11 10.03 -8.44
N ASN A 435 -8.31 9.49 -8.66
CA ASN A 435 -9.41 9.37 -7.70
C ASN A 435 -9.88 10.72 -7.15
N GLY A 436 -9.89 11.76 -8.00
CA GLY A 436 -10.50 13.04 -7.67
C GLY A 436 -9.59 13.97 -6.88
N ALA A 437 -8.28 13.93 -7.13
CA ALA A 437 -7.35 14.84 -6.50
C ALA A 437 -7.66 16.29 -6.90
N HIS A 438 -7.65 17.21 -5.93
CA HIS A 438 -8.11 18.58 -6.11
C HIS A 438 -7.13 19.63 -5.53
N HIS A 439 -6.89 20.74 -6.23
CA HIS A 439 -5.90 21.75 -5.82
C HIS A 439 -4.47 21.18 -5.65
N VAL A 440 -4.05 20.37 -6.62
CA VAL A 440 -2.67 19.85 -6.69
C VAL A 440 -1.81 20.79 -7.52
N SER A 441 -0.60 21.09 -7.05
CA SER A 441 0.34 21.90 -7.82
C SER A 441 1.78 21.41 -7.81
N PHE A 442 2.41 21.47 -8.98
CA PHE A 442 3.85 21.29 -9.20
C PHE A 442 4.42 22.59 -9.75
N ARG A 443 5.35 23.22 -9.02
CA ARG A 443 5.92 24.53 -9.38
C ARG A 443 7.43 24.55 -9.36
N ASN A 444 8.06 24.92 -10.48
CA ASN A 444 9.52 24.96 -10.62
C ASN A 444 10.18 23.62 -10.24
N THR A 445 9.53 22.49 -10.53
CA THR A 445 10.03 21.15 -10.23
C THR A 445 10.73 20.52 -11.42
N GLN A 446 11.51 19.47 -11.17
CA GLN A 446 11.91 18.51 -12.22
C GLN A 446 10.95 17.33 -12.17
N LEU A 447 10.32 16.99 -13.29
CA LEU A 447 9.34 15.92 -13.36
C LEU A 447 9.72 14.95 -14.47
N ASN A 448 9.73 13.66 -14.16
CA ASN A 448 9.50 12.65 -15.18
C ASN A 448 8.00 12.56 -15.51
N ARG A 449 7.60 11.56 -16.31
CA ARG A 449 6.22 11.36 -16.79
C ARG A 449 5.18 11.53 -15.68
N VAL A 450 4.20 12.40 -15.93
CA VAL A 450 3.01 12.60 -15.09
C VAL A 450 1.80 12.03 -15.80
N SER A 451 0.99 11.23 -15.10
CA SER A 451 -0.22 10.64 -15.68
C SER A 451 -1.43 10.73 -14.76
N SER A 452 -2.61 10.93 -15.34
CA SER A 452 -3.91 10.65 -14.71
C SER A 452 -4.72 9.70 -15.60
N PRO A 453 -5.33 8.62 -15.04
CA PRO A 453 -6.07 7.63 -15.82
C PRO A 453 -7.47 8.12 -16.21
N GLY A 454 -8.03 7.61 -17.31
CA GLY A 454 -9.39 7.94 -17.78
C GLY A 454 -10.54 7.54 -16.85
N THR A 455 -10.24 6.96 -15.69
CA THR A 455 -11.17 6.69 -14.59
C THR A 455 -11.14 7.74 -13.49
N SER A 456 -10.30 8.77 -13.62
CA SER A 456 -10.15 9.84 -12.64
C SER A 456 -11.15 10.97 -12.84
N CYS A 457 -11.31 11.80 -11.81
CA CYS A 457 -12.15 13.00 -11.79
C CYS A 457 -11.41 14.18 -11.14
N ASP A 458 -10.15 14.36 -11.51
CA ASP A 458 -9.25 15.34 -10.88
C ASP A 458 -9.65 16.78 -11.25
N SER A 459 -9.31 17.77 -10.42
CA SER A 459 -9.62 19.16 -10.75
C SER A 459 -8.64 20.16 -10.12
N VAL A 460 -8.56 21.36 -10.69
CA VAL A 460 -7.65 22.43 -10.25
C VAL A 460 -6.20 21.94 -10.15
N LEU A 461 -5.69 21.42 -11.26
CA LEU A 461 -4.31 20.96 -11.39
C LEU A 461 -3.43 22.07 -11.96
N THR A 462 -2.30 22.36 -11.32
CA THR A 462 -1.37 23.41 -11.79
C THR A 462 0.05 22.88 -11.96
N PHE A 463 0.57 22.92 -13.18
CA PHE A 463 1.95 22.65 -13.54
C PHE A 463 2.58 23.95 -14.05
N ALA A 464 3.42 24.60 -13.25
CA ALA A 464 3.99 25.90 -13.58
C ALA A 464 5.53 25.93 -13.50
N GLY A 465 6.20 26.33 -14.58
CA GLY A 465 7.66 26.55 -14.56
C GLY A 465 8.49 25.27 -14.42
N ASN A 466 7.93 24.10 -14.72
CA ASN A 466 8.61 22.82 -14.49
C ASN A 466 9.52 22.44 -15.66
N ALA A 467 10.58 21.71 -15.36
CA ALA A 467 11.36 20.95 -16.35
C ALA A 467 10.81 19.52 -16.40
N VAL A 468 10.27 19.11 -17.55
CA VAL A 468 9.54 17.86 -17.70
C VAL A 468 10.24 16.95 -18.71
N THR A 469 10.44 15.69 -18.34
CA THR A 469 10.90 14.61 -19.21
C THR A 469 9.82 13.54 -19.27
N GLY A 470 9.43 13.09 -20.46
CA GLY A 470 8.40 12.05 -20.60
C GLY A 470 6.95 12.55 -20.67
N GLY A 471 6.67 13.83 -20.42
CA GLY A 471 5.38 14.46 -20.70
C GLY A 471 4.36 14.49 -19.54
N ILE A 472 3.27 15.23 -19.76
CA ILE A 472 2.12 15.34 -18.85
C ILE A 472 0.87 14.83 -19.58
N PHE A 473 0.25 13.77 -19.04
CA PHE A 473 -0.93 13.12 -19.60
C PHE A 473 -2.07 13.13 -18.61
N LEU A 474 -3.12 13.89 -18.88
CA LEU A 474 -4.27 13.99 -17.99
C LEU A 474 -5.50 13.46 -18.73
N ALA A 475 -5.88 12.22 -18.43
CA ALA A 475 -7.16 11.66 -18.81
C ALA A 475 -8.10 11.68 -17.61
N ASN A 476 -9.40 11.86 -17.88
CA ASN A 476 -10.44 11.85 -16.86
C ASN A 476 -11.68 11.14 -17.39
N LEU A 477 -12.64 10.88 -16.51
CA LEU A 477 -13.94 10.34 -16.85
C LEU A 477 -14.69 11.30 -17.79
N SER A 478 -15.34 10.75 -18.81
CA SER A 478 -16.16 11.53 -19.73
C SER A 478 -17.32 12.25 -19.04
N THR A 479 -17.82 11.69 -17.95
CA THR A 479 -18.91 12.26 -17.13
C THR A 479 -18.42 13.27 -16.10
N GLN A 480 -17.11 13.31 -15.81
CA GLN A 480 -16.49 14.23 -14.85
C GLN A 480 -15.16 14.78 -15.40
N PRO A 481 -15.19 15.60 -16.47
CA PRO A 481 -13.99 16.18 -17.04
C PRO A 481 -13.21 17.02 -16.01
N ALA A 482 -11.88 16.98 -16.07
CA ALA A 482 -11.06 17.81 -15.19
C ALA A 482 -11.21 19.29 -15.52
N SER A 483 -11.61 20.08 -14.53
CA SER A 483 -11.75 21.53 -14.68
C SER A 483 -10.52 22.27 -14.16
N ARG A 484 -10.23 23.45 -14.74
CA ARG A 484 -9.20 24.39 -14.25
C ARG A 484 -7.79 23.79 -14.23
N VAL A 485 -7.46 23.00 -15.25
CA VAL A 485 -6.09 22.52 -15.50
C VAL A 485 -5.26 23.67 -16.08
N ALA A 486 -4.11 23.95 -15.49
CA ALA A 486 -3.16 24.94 -15.99
C ALA A 486 -1.77 24.31 -16.16
N ILE A 487 -1.25 24.31 -17.38
CA ILE A 487 0.10 23.88 -17.74
C ILE A 487 0.80 25.10 -18.33
N THR A 488 1.56 25.81 -17.50
CA THR A 488 2.11 27.13 -17.84
C THR A 488 3.63 27.23 -17.68
N GLY A 489 4.31 27.82 -18.67
CA GLY A 489 5.74 28.13 -18.56
C GLY A 489 6.66 26.91 -18.37
N ASN A 490 6.21 25.70 -18.70
CA ASN A 490 7.02 24.49 -18.53
C ASN A 490 7.95 24.27 -19.73
N THR A 491 9.09 23.64 -19.49
CA THR A 491 10.00 23.16 -20.54
C THR A 491 9.94 21.65 -20.62
N PHE A 492 9.62 21.10 -21.79
CA PHE A 492 9.55 19.67 -22.03
C PHE A 492 10.76 19.21 -22.85
N THR A 493 11.43 18.17 -22.38
CA THR A 493 12.48 17.46 -23.11
C THR A 493 11.96 16.09 -23.54
N SER A 494 12.41 15.63 -24.71
CA SER A 494 11.87 14.51 -25.53
C SER A 494 11.15 13.42 -24.72
N PRO A 495 9.92 13.01 -25.10
CA PRO A 495 9.23 11.92 -24.44
C PRO A 495 10.00 10.60 -24.64
N TYR A 496 10.22 9.87 -23.54
CA TYR A 496 10.62 8.48 -23.55
C TYR A 496 9.43 7.65 -24.04
N SER A 497 9.31 7.53 -25.35
CA SER A 497 8.59 6.48 -26.10
C SER A 497 7.81 7.03 -27.27
N ALA A 498 7.84 6.23 -28.32
CA ALA A 498 7.45 6.58 -29.66
C ALA A 498 5.91 6.42 -29.83
N SER A 499 5.10 7.19 -29.12
CA SER A 499 3.66 7.33 -29.43
C SER A 499 2.94 8.40 -28.62
N GLU A 500 3.58 8.97 -27.60
CA GLU A 500 2.93 9.89 -26.67
C GLU A 500 3.29 11.35 -26.96
N SER A 501 2.32 12.25 -26.79
CA SER A 501 2.50 13.70 -26.89
C SER A 501 3.31 14.28 -25.71
N SER A 502 3.91 15.46 -25.83
CA SER A 502 4.53 16.10 -24.64
C SER A 502 3.49 16.58 -23.62
N ILE A 503 2.35 17.08 -24.12
CA ILE A 503 1.18 17.46 -23.34
C ILE A 503 -0.02 16.73 -23.93
N GLY A 504 -0.62 15.81 -23.19
CA GLY A 504 -1.82 15.08 -23.59
C GLY A 504 -2.97 15.36 -22.64
N LEU A 505 -4.08 15.89 -23.13
CA LEU A 505 -5.28 16.19 -22.35
C LEU A 505 -6.49 15.47 -22.95
N SER A 506 -7.20 14.70 -22.13
CA SER A 506 -8.48 14.08 -22.52
C SER A 506 -9.52 14.33 -21.45
N TYR A 507 -10.74 14.68 -21.88
CA TYR A 507 -11.84 15.01 -20.98
C TYR A 507 -11.45 16.10 -19.98
N THR A 508 -11.15 17.29 -20.50
CA THR A 508 -10.87 18.49 -19.70
C THR A 508 -11.82 19.63 -20.07
N THR A 509 -12.05 20.54 -19.12
CA THR A 509 -12.89 21.74 -19.30
C THR A 509 -12.12 22.98 -18.90
N GLY A 510 -11.90 23.89 -19.85
CA GLY A 510 -11.21 25.15 -19.63
C GLY A 510 -9.71 25.00 -19.37
N ALA A 511 -9.06 23.99 -19.96
CA ALA A 511 -7.62 23.78 -19.78
C ALA A 511 -6.81 24.93 -20.38
N LEU A 512 -5.80 25.42 -19.66
CA LEU A 512 -4.87 26.45 -20.12
C LEU A 512 -3.48 25.83 -20.36
N VAL A 513 -3.04 25.82 -21.61
CA VAL A 513 -1.69 25.42 -22.04
C VAL A 513 -0.98 26.65 -22.57
N GLN A 514 -0.18 27.30 -21.72
CA GLN A 514 0.35 28.63 -22.03
C GLN A 514 1.85 28.78 -21.77
N GLY A 515 2.60 29.41 -22.69
CA GLY A 515 3.99 29.78 -22.41
C GLY A 515 4.95 28.59 -22.32
N ASN A 516 4.54 27.40 -22.73
CA ASN A 516 5.38 26.20 -22.63
C ASN A 516 6.36 26.12 -23.79
N THR A 517 7.54 25.54 -23.53
CA THR A 517 8.53 25.21 -24.56
C THR A 517 8.64 23.69 -24.67
N VAL A 518 8.43 23.14 -25.85
CA VAL A 518 8.64 21.70 -26.13
C VAL A 518 9.86 21.55 -27.02
N ALA A 519 10.95 21.01 -26.49
CA ALA A 519 12.20 20.84 -27.23
C ALA A 519 12.07 19.81 -28.38
N PRO A 520 12.93 19.87 -29.42
CA PRO A 520 12.89 18.93 -30.53
C PRO A 520 13.06 17.48 -30.07
N SER A 521 12.24 16.57 -30.62
CA SER A 521 12.45 15.13 -30.52
C SER A 521 13.35 14.67 -31.67
N ILE A 522 14.56 14.23 -31.37
CA ILE A 522 15.51 13.80 -32.42
C ILE A 522 15.48 12.29 -32.72
N ASN A 523 14.73 11.48 -31.94
CA ASN A 523 14.85 10.01 -31.97
C ASN A 523 13.52 9.24 -31.77
N SER A 524 12.39 9.68 -32.32
CA SER A 524 11.14 8.89 -32.22
C SER A 524 11.01 7.86 -33.36
N GLY A 525 10.87 6.58 -33.00
CA GLY A 525 10.41 5.52 -33.92
C GLY A 525 8.92 5.60 -34.27
N SER A 526 8.30 6.79 -34.18
CA SER A 526 6.85 7.03 -34.30
C SER A 526 6.47 8.47 -34.60
N GLU A 527 5.15 8.69 -34.67
CA GLU A 527 4.54 10.01 -34.67
C GLU A 527 4.96 10.84 -33.44
N VAL A 528 5.15 12.14 -33.66
CA VAL A 528 5.53 13.12 -32.62
C VAL A 528 4.42 14.15 -32.51
N THR A 529 3.91 14.34 -31.30
CA THR A 529 2.93 15.41 -31.03
C THR A 529 3.40 16.28 -29.87
N SER A 530 3.46 17.61 -30.03
CA SER A 530 3.81 18.47 -28.90
C SER A 530 2.62 18.61 -27.94
N VAL A 531 1.45 18.99 -28.46
CA VAL A 531 0.20 19.13 -27.67
C VAL A 531 -0.92 18.34 -28.33
N ASN A 532 -1.57 17.44 -27.59
CA ASN A 532 -2.76 16.71 -28.01
C ASN A 532 -3.91 16.97 -27.02
N VAL A 533 -5.02 17.52 -27.50
CA VAL A 533 -6.24 17.72 -26.71
C VAL A 533 -7.39 16.97 -27.37
N THR A 534 -8.01 16.06 -26.64
CA THR A 534 -9.11 15.22 -27.15
C THR A 534 -10.33 15.26 -26.23
N ASN A 535 -11.54 15.15 -26.78
CA ASN A 535 -12.80 15.04 -26.02
C ASN A 535 -12.96 16.10 -24.91
N SER A 536 -12.55 17.34 -25.18
CA SER A 536 -12.47 18.40 -24.17
C SER A 536 -13.34 19.61 -24.54
N SER A 537 -13.46 20.59 -23.65
CA SER A 537 -14.20 21.82 -23.93
C SER A 537 -13.44 23.06 -23.47
N ASN A 538 -13.50 24.12 -24.29
CA ASN A 538 -12.93 25.43 -24.04
C ASN A 538 -11.40 25.43 -23.71
N PRO A 539 -10.54 24.58 -24.32
CA PRO A 539 -9.11 24.67 -24.06
C PRO A 539 -8.53 25.93 -24.68
N LYS A 540 -7.54 26.53 -24.00
CA LYS A 540 -6.73 27.64 -24.48
C LYS A 540 -5.29 27.19 -24.62
N ILE A 541 -4.80 27.15 -25.86
CA ILE A 541 -3.44 26.74 -26.21
C ILE A 541 -2.75 27.96 -26.80
N ASN A 542 -1.99 28.71 -26.00
CA ASN A 542 -1.44 29.98 -26.46
C ASN A 542 -0.02 30.32 -26.02
N ASN A 543 0.68 31.12 -26.82
CA ASN A 543 2.03 31.59 -26.52
C ASN A 543 3.03 30.45 -26.24
N ASN A 544 2.86 29.28 -26.86
CA ASN A 544 3.79 28.15 -26.70
C ASN A 544 4.85 28.15 -27.81
N HIS A 545 6.03 27.62 -27.49
CA HIS A 545 7.10 27.35 -28.46
C HIS A 545 7.25 25.84 -28.64
N LEU A 546 6.73 25.32 -29.76
CA LEU A 546 6.56 23.90 -29.98
C LEU A 546 7.47 23.41 -31.10
N PHE A 547 8.42 22.54 -30.77
CA PHE A 547 9.25 21.85 -31.76
C PHE A 547 8.69 20.44 -32.00
N ALA A 548 8.18 20.19 -33.20
CA ALA A 548 7.59 18.93 -33.64
C ALA A 548 8.39 18.34 -34.83
N TYR A 549 9.59 17.86 -34.53
CA TYR A 549 10.46 17.15 -35.48
C TYR A 549 10.45 15.65 -35.20
N GLY A 550 10.55 14.82 -36.23
CA GLY A 550 10.54 13.36 -36.11
C GLY A 550 10.64 12.62 -37.44
N TYR A 551 10.82 11.30 -37.41
CA TYR A 551 10.93 10.46 -38.61
C TYR A 551 9.58 10.05 -39.22
N TYR A 552 8.48 10.17 -38.47
CA TYR A 552 7.12 9.84 -38.90
C TYR A 552 6.25 11.09 -38.88
N SER A 553 4.92 10.95 -38.91
CA SER A 553 4.02 12.10 -38.88
C SER A 553 4.29 12.99 -37.67
N THR A 554 4.35 14.30 -37.88
CA THR A 554 4.59 15.25 -36.79
C THR A 554 3.45 16.23 -36.65
N TYR A 555 3.14 16.58 -35.40
CA TYR A 555 2.04 17.48 -35.07
C TYR A 555 2.49 18.47 -33.99
N GLY A 556 2.41 19.76 -34.27
CA GLY A 556 2.61 20.76 -33.22
C GLY A 556 1.46 20.72 -32.21
N VAL A 557 0.24 20.94 -32.71
CA VAL A 557 -1.00 20.86 -31.93
C VAL A 557 -2.02 19.97 -32.64
N ILE A 558 -2.57 19.00 -31.93
CA ILE A 558 -3.76 18.24 -32.34
C ILE A 558 -4.91 18.59 -31.39
N VAL A 559 -6.06 18.94 -31.97
CA VAL A 559 -7.32 19.06 -31.24
C VAL A 559 -8.35 18.15 -31.88
N SER A 560 -8.92 17.21 -31.13
CA SER A 560 -9.90 16.23 -31.64
C SER A 560 -11.16 16.16 -30.77
N SER A 561 -12.35 16.07 -31.38
CA SER A 561 -13.63 15.93 -30.66
C SER A 561 -13.80 16.95 -29.53
N THR A 562 -13.35 18.19 -29.74
CA THR A 562 -13.21 19.21 -28.71
C THR A 562 -14.00 20.45 -29.10
N VAL A 563 -14.73 21.02 -28.15
CA VAL A 563 -15.62 22.17 -28.36
C VAL A 563 -14.92 23.47 -27.96
N ASN A 564 -15.06 24.52 -28.75
CA ASN A 564 -14.56 25.88 -28.47
C ASN A 564 -13.06 25.97 -28.13
N ALA A 565 -12.20 25.25 -28.86
CA ALA A 565 -10.75 25.37 -28.67
C ALA A 565 -10.22 26.72 -29.19
N GLU A 566 -9.46 27.42 -28.35
CA GLU A 566 -8.70 28.63 -28.70
C GLU A 566 -7.23 28.26 -28.90
N ILE A 567 -6.70 28.44 -30.10
CA ILE A 567 -5.29 28.22 -30.42
C ILE A 567 -4.72 29.53 -30.98
N SER A 568 -3.90 30.23 -30.20
CA SER A 568 -3.43 31.60 -30.51
C SER A 568 -1.96 31.81 -30.16
N ASP A 569 -1.25 32.68 -30.88
CA ASP A 569 0.12 33.13 -30.53
C ASP A 569 1.18 32.03 -30.33
N ASN A 570 0.99 30.82 -30.86
CA ASN A 570 1.97 29.75 -30.75
C ASN A 570 3.04 29.87 -31.85
N THR A 571 4.31 29.68 -31.48
CA THR A 571 5.39 29.45 -32.44
C THR A 571 5.56 27.94 -32.62
N ILE A 572 5.25 27.43 -33.80
CA ILE A 572 5.32 26.00 -34.11
C ILE A 572 6.37 25.79 -35.21
N GLN A 573 7.40 25.01 -34.87
CA GLN A 573 8.43 24.58 -35.81
C GLN A 573 8.38 23.06 -35.91
N GLY A 574 8.19 22.52 -37.10
CA GLY A 574 8.11 21.08 -37.25
C GLY A 574 8.42 20.62 -38.65
N GLY A 575 8.76 19.34 -38.76
CA GLY A 575 9.09 18.69 -40.02
C GLY A 575 9.31 17.20 -39.85
N CYS A 576 9.01 16.46 -40.90
CA CYS A 576 9.29 15.03 -40.99
C CYS A 576 10.64 14.84 -41.68
N TYR A 577 11.51 14.01 -41.09
CA TYR A 577 12.80 13.64 -41.69
C TYR A 577 12.68 12.55 -42.77
N SER A 578 11.54 11.86 -42.85
CA SER A 578 11.31 10.78 -43.82
C SER A 578 10.73 11.28 -45.13
N SER A 579 11.17 10.67 -46.24
CA SER A 579 10.71 10.97 -47.60
C SER A 579 9.50 10.15 -48.07
N SER A 580 8.90 9.31 -47.22
CA SER A 580 7.84 8.37 -47.61
C SER A 580 6.58 8.46 -46.74
N GLY A 581 5.46 8.90 -47.32
CA GLY A 581 4.09 8.64 -46.80
C GLY A 581 3.67 9.28 -45.47
N TYR A 582 4.52 10.10 -44.83
CA TYR A 582 4.22 10.77 -43.57
C TYR A 582 3.93 12.26 -43.77
N SER A 583 3.11 12.82 -42.88
CA SER A 583 2.67 14.21 -42.95
C SER A 583 3.11 15.01 -41.73
N SER A 584 3.50 16.26 -41.94
CA SER A 584 3.78 17.21 -40.86
C SER A 584 2.69 18.29 -40.82
N TYR A 585 2.05 18.44 -39.67
CA TYR A 585 1.03 19.45 -39.44
C TYR A 585 1.47 20.36 -38.29
N GLY A 586 1.48 21.68 -38.52
CA GLY A 586 1.66 22.62 -37.42
C GLY A 586 0.49 22.54 -36.44
N ILE A 587 -0.73 22.67 -36.96
CA ILE A 587 -1.98 22.52 -36.21
C ILE A 587 -2.90 21.58 -37.00
N GLN A 588 -3.51 20.62 -36.32
CA GLN A 588 -4.55 19.76 -36.88
C GLN A 588 -5.78 19.75 -35.99
N VAL A 589 -6.95 19.99 -36.60
CA VAL A 589 -8.25 19.93 -35.92
C VAL A 589 -9.07 18.79 -36.56
N ARG A 590 -9.52 17.82 -35.77
CA ARG A 590 -10.27 16.64 -36.24
C ARG A 590 -11.62 16.53 -35.52
N GLY A 591 -12.71 16.35 -36.27
CA GLY A 591 -14.04 16.06 -35.72
C GLY A 591 -14.52 17.14 -34.73
N VAL A 592 -15.27 18.12 -35.23
CA VAL A 592 -15.98 19.05 -34.34
C VAL A 592 -17.16 18.27 -33.78
N ALA A 593 -17.16 17.95 -32.49
CA ALA A 593 -18.39 17.52 -31.83
C ALA A 593 -19.34 18.72 -31.93
N ALA A 594 -20.47 18.54 -32.62
CA ALA A 594 -21.50 19.55 -32.79
C ALA A 594 -22.08 19.98 -31.43
#